data_AF-B5EUQ4-F1
#
_entry.id   AF-B5EUQ4-F1
#
_cell.length_a   1.000
_cell.length_b   1.000
_cell.length_c   1.000
_cell.angle_alpha   90.00
_cell.angle_beta   90.00
_cell.angle_gamma   90.00
#
_symmetry.space_group_name_H-M   'P 1'
#
loop_
_entity.id
_entity.type
_entity.pdbx_description
1 polymer ?
#
loop_
_entity_poly.entity_id
_entity_poly.type
_entity_poly.pdbx_seq_one_letter_code
_entity_poly.pdbx_strand_id
1 'polypeptide(L)'
;MRLEVQCKDRLGLTRELLDILASQHIDLRDIEIDKSGLIYLNFPEIDFDEFSQLMAKIRRLDGVMDVRKIQFLPSERRNTELLAVLSTLPDPVFSINLKGKIDTINDAVVSLFKLDKTSLIGQSATVLLPDFNVQLWLEESRIRQREPMLIDGMNYIMEIMPVYITDDSNTSILTSAVVIIKPAIEAQNARPFIPESSNLGFEHFVGSSTKYKQLISQAKKLSDIDQSLLIQGETGTGKEMLARACHNASIRSGKAFMVVNCAAMPDDVAETELFGYAPGAFPNMPEGKKGIIEQADGGTVFFDEISEMSPLLQIKLLRFIQDGNFRRVGEEKEIHVDVGIIGASKKELLELVEQGLFREDLYYRLNVLFLEIPPLRDRISDVATLFDFFVAQLSKELGIVKPSIDEEVYDYLASYTWPGNVRQLRSTTLKALTQMDRNQLSTSHFMLPIVDKNAPRSLNINTDGSLDEIMKSYESSILSSLYNEFPSSRKLAKRLGVSHTAIANKLRDYGIGKK
;
A
#
# COMPACT_ATOMS: atom_id res chain seq x y z
N MET A 1 16.54 32.25 34.79
CA MET A 1 16.21 33.37 33.89
C MET A 1 16.93 33.17 32.56
N ARG A 2 16.34 33.62 31.45
CA ARG A 2 16.91 33.42 30.10
C ARG A 2 16.99 34.74 29.35
N LEU A 3 18.11 34.97 28.67
CA LEU A 3 18.38 36.19 27.91
C LEU A 3 18.74 35.86 26.47
N GLU A 4 18.34 36.76 25.58
CA GLU A 4 18.83 36.85 24.21
C GLU A 4 19.63 38.15 24.09
N VAL A 5 20.88 38.03 23.64
CA VAL A 5 21.81 39.12 23.37
C VAL A 5 22.04 39.15 21.86
N GLN A 6 21.59 40.22 21.21
CA GLN A 6 21.86 40.46 19.80
C GLN A 6 23.15 41.26 19.67
N CYS A 7 24.12 40.71 18.94
CA CYS A 7 25.42 41.32 18.80
C CYS A 7 25.98 41.21 17.39
N LYS A 8 26.89 42.11 17.05
CA LYS A 8 27.73 41.99 15.86
C LYS A 8 28.74 40.88 16.09
N ASP A 9 28.91 40.01 15.09
CA ASP A 9 29.88 38.92 15.14
C ASP A 9 31.30 39.47 15.37
N ARG A 10 31.77 39.31 16.60
CA ARG A 10 33.04 39.85 17.11
C ARG A 10 33.69 38.83 18.02
N LEU A 11 34.94 38.49 17.70
CA LEU A 11 35.79 37.66 18.55
C LEU A 11 35.94 38.29 19.95
N GLY A 12 35.67 37.50 20.98
CA GLY A 12 35.85 37.88 22.39
C GLY A 12 34.58 38.34 23.11
N LEU A 13 33.48 38.63 22.39
CA LEU A 13 32.24 39.09 23.02
C LEU A 13 31.64 38.03 23.98
N THR A 14 31.69 36.76 23.61
CA THR A 14 31.22 35.66 24.47
C THR A 14 32.00 35.62 25.79
N ARG A 15 33.31 35.90 25.76
CA ARG A 15 34.14 35.97 26.96
C ARG A 15 33.76 37.17 27.82
N GLU A 16 33.58 38.34 27.22
CA GLU A 16 33.17 39.55 27.95
C GLU A 16 31.82 39.37 28.65
N LEU A 17 30.86 38.70 28.01
CA LEU A 17 29.57 38.34 28.62
C LEU A 17 29.74 37.41 29.84
N LEU A 18 30.59 36.39 29.72
CA LEU A 18 30.89 35.47 30.82
C LEU A 18 31.62 36.17 31.97
N ASP A 19 32.54 37.08 31.67
CA ASP A 19 33.26 37.89 32.67
C ASP A 19 32.30 38.80 33.45
N ILE A 20 31.29 39.38 32.78
CA ILE A 20 30.22 40.15 33.45
C ILE A 20 29.44 39.27 34.42
N LEU A 21 28.98 38.09 33.98
CA LEU A 21 28.23 37.15 34.83
C LEU A 21 29.07 36.71 36.05
N ALA A 22 30.33 36.37 35.81
CA ALA A 22 31.28 35.99 36.88
C ALA A 22 31.52 37.14 37.87
N SER A 23 31.65 38.39 37.39
CA SER A 23 31.83 39.58 38.23
C SER A 23 30.66 39.87 39.16
N GLN A 24 29.48 39.33 38.85
CA GLN A 24 28.26 39.46 39.65
C GLN A 24 27.91 38.15 40.39
N HIS A 25 28.81 37.17 40.41
CA HIS A 25 28.59 35.86 41.03
C HIS A 25 27.35 35.12 40.50
N ILE A 26 26.98 35.35 39.23
CA ILE A 26 25.86 34.67 38.57
C ILE A 26 26.38 33.42 37.86
N ASP A 27 25.88 32.26 38.27
CA ASP A 27 26.24 30.97 37.69
C ASP A 27 25.54 30.75 36.34
N LEU A 28 26.28 30.25 35.36
CA LEU A 28 25.76 29.98 34.02
C LEU A 28 25.32 28.52 33.93
N ARG A 29 24.05 28.30 33.59
CA ARG A 29 23.49 26.96 33.37
C ARG A 29 23.65 26.49 31.93
N ASP A 30 23.49 27.40 30.97
CA ASP A 30 23.58 27.06 29.54
C ASP A 30 23.91 28.29 28.70
N ILE A 31 24.55 28.07 27.56
CA ILE A 31 24.86 29.10 26.56
C ILE A 31 24.73 28.55 25.14
N GLU A 32 23.97 29.25 24.30
CA GLU A 32 23.84 28.93 22.88
C GLU A 32 24.32 30.10 22.04
N ILE A 33 25.06 29.79 20.97
CA ILE A 33 25.56 30.79 20.02
C ILE A 33 25.01 30.41 18.65
N ASP A 34 24.26 31.31 18.04
CA ASP A 34 23.75 31.15 16.68
C ASP A 34 24.71 31.79 15.66
N LYS A 35 24.76 31.23 14.45
CA LYS A 35 25.59 31.71 13.34
C LYS A 35 25.22 33.12 12.86
N SER A 36 24.07 33.64 13.30
CA SER A 36 23.56 34.97 13.01
C SER A 36 24.06 36.08 13.97
N GLY A 37 24.87 35.74 14.97
CA GLY A 37 25.34 36.69 15.98
C GLY A 37 24.37 36.87 17.16
N LEU A 38 23.54 35.86 17.45
CA LEU A 38 22.69 35.83 18.65
C LEU A 38 23.34 34.92 19.71
N ILE A 39 23.46 35.45 20.93
CA ILE A 39 23.93 34.69 22.09
C ILE A 39 22.77 34.55 23.07
N TYR A 40 22.49 33.32 23.48
CA TYR A 40 21.46 33.01 24.46
C TYR A 40 22.11 32.53 25.74
N LEU A 41 21.64 33.05 26.88
CA LEU A 41 22.19 32.76 28.19
C LEU A 41 21.08 32.23 29.10
N ASN A 42 21.37 31.18 29.86
CA ASN A 42 20.51 30.66 30.91
C ASN A 42 21.26 30.63 32.24
N PHE A 43 20.66 31.21 33.27
CA PHE A 43 21.22 31.31 34.62
C PHE A 43 20.07 31.24 35.65
N PRO A 44 20.33 31.17 36.97
CA PRO A 44 19.28 31.19 37.99
C PRO A 44 18.36 32.43 37.90
N GLU A 45 17.23 32.42 38.61
CA GLU A 45 16.49 33.67 38.81
C GLU A 45 17.24 34.56 39.80
N ILE A 46 17.35 35.84 39.46
CA ILE A 46 18.00 36.89 40.24
C ILE A 46 16.97 37.98 40.53
N ASP A 47 17.25 38.82 41.53
CA ASP A 47 16.35 39.92 41.87
C ASP A 47 16.30 41.00 40.78
N PHE A 48 15.33 41.91 40.91
CA PHE A 48 15.10 42.93 39.89
C PHE A 48 16.25 43.95 39.79
N ASP A 49 16.89 44.29 40.90
CA ASP A 49 17.94 45.31 40.94
C ASP A 49 19.24 44.77 40.33
N GLU A 50 19.63 43.54 40.68
CA GLU A 50 20.72 42.79 40.05
C GLU A 50 20.47 42.59 38.57
N PHE A 51 19.24 42.21 38.18
CA PHE A 51 18.87 42.04 36.77
C PHE A 51 18.99 43.35 35.98
N SER A 52 18.52 44.46 36.54
CA SER A 52 18.59 45.77 35.89
C SER A 52 20.04 46.22 35.69
N GLN A 53 20.91 46.01 36.70
CA GLN A 53 22.34 46.29 36.60
C GLN A 53 23.04 45.41 35.56
N LEU A 54 22.72 44.11 35.52
CA LEU A 54 23.26 43.17 34.54
C LEU A 54 22.91 43.62 33.12
N MET A 55 21.63 43.91 32.85
CA MET A 55 21.17 44.38 31.54
C MET A 55 21.85 45.68 31.11
N ALA A 56 22.07 46.61 32.05
CA ALA A 56 22.77 47.86 31.77
C ALA A 56 24.26 47.65 31.43
N LYS A 57 24.93 46.72 32.11
CA LYS A 57 26.33 46.36 31.81
C LYS A 57 26.46 45.67 30.46
N ILE A 58 25.59 44.71 30.15
CA ILE A 58 25.62 43.99 28.87
C ILE A 58 25.39 44.95 27.70
N ARG A 59 24.42 45.88 27.81
CA ARG A 59 24.17 46.89 26.75
C ARG A 59 25.31 47.89 26.53
N ARG A 60 26.24 48.03 27.48
CA ARG A 60 27.43 48.89 27.34
C ARG A 60 28.60 48.21 26.65
N LEU A 61 28.53 46.90 26.44
CA LEU A 61 29.56 46.18 25.68
C LEU A 61 29.54 46.64 24.22
N ASP A 62 30.73 46.87 23.68
CA ASP A 62 30.88 47.27 22.29
C ASP A 62 30.47 46.11 21.36
N GLY A 63 29.55 46.40 20.44
CA GLY A 63 28.98 45.41 19.53
C GLY A 63 27.67 44.75 19.97
N VAL A 64 27.17 45.00 21.19
CA VAL A 64 25.81 44.59 21.59
C VAL A 64 24.79 45.58 21.04
N MET A 65 23.81 45.09 20.28
CA MET A 65 22.75 45.88 19.67
C MET A 65 21.48 45.89 20.53
N ASP A 66 21.09 44.72 21.04
CA ASP A 66 19.92 44.59 21.91
C ASP A 66 20.11 43.46 22.92
N VAL A 67 19.40 43.56 24.04
CA VAL A 67 19.31 42.51 25.06
C VAL A 67 17.89 42.45 25.58
N ARG A 68 17.29 41.26 25.56
CA ARG A 68 15.93 41.03 26.03
C ARG A 68 15.79 39.71 26.79
N LYS A 69 14.81 39.68 27.68
CA LYS A 69 14.42 38.45 28.39
C LYS A 69 13.55 37.59 27.47
N ILE A 70 13.86 36.30 27.41
CA ILE A 70 13.11 35.31 26.66
C ILE A 70 12.51 34.27 27.62
N GLN A 71 11.45 33.58 27.18
CA GLN A 71 10.79 32.58 28.01
C GLN A 71 11.52 31.23 27.99
N PHE A 72 12.02 30.83 26.83
CA PHE A 72 12.69 29.55 26.56
C PHE A 72 13.87 29.78 25.64
N LEU A 73 14.94 29.00 25.80
CA LEU A 73 16.03 28.96 24.84
C LEU A 73 15.57 28.36 23.50
N PRO A 74 16.21 28.70 22.37
CA PRO A 74 15.90 28.09 21.07
C PRO A 74 16.01 26.56 21.09
N SER A 75 17.04 26.00 21.73
CA SER A 75 17.17 24.54 21.86
C SER A 75 16.07 23.92 22.73
N GLU A 76 15.72 24.54 23.87
CA GLU A 76 14.64 24.10 24.76
C GLU A 76 13.31 24.04 23.98
N ARG A 77 13.02 25.10 23.23
CA ARG A 77 11.81 25.19 22.40
C ARG A 77 11.81 24.15 21.29
N ARG A 78 12.90 24.05 20.53
CA ARG A 78 13.04 23.10 19.41
C ARG A 78 12.92 21.65 19.89
N ASN A 79 13.56 21.32 21.01
CA ASN A 79 13.47 19.99 21.61
C ASN A 79 12.03 19.69 22.06
N THR A 80 11.36 20.65 22.71
CA THR A 80 9.95 20.50 23.11
C THR A 80 9.03 20.30 21.89
N GLU A 81 9.23 21.05 20.81
CA GLU A 81 8.50 20.90 19.55
C GLU A 81 8.73 19.51 18.93
N LEU A 82 9.98 19.03 18.87
CA LEU A 82 10.32 17.70 18.37
C LEU A 82 9.70 16.58 19.22
N LEU A 83 9.74 16.71 20.55
CA LEU A 83 9.13 15.74 21.46
C LEU A 83 7.61 15.71 21.31
N ALA A 84 6.96 16.86 21.08
CA ALA A 84 5.52 16.95 20.83
C ALA A 84 5.13 16.32 19.48
N VAL A 85 5.95 16.51 18.44
CA VAL A 85 5.76 15.82 17.17
C VAL A 85 5.91 14.31 17.36
N LEU A 86 6.98 13.87 18.02
CA LEU A 86 7.21 12.45 18.27
C LEU A 86 6.06 11.82 19.06
N SER A 87 5.56 12.49 20.11
CA SER A 87 4.46 11.99 20.94
C SER A 87 3.13 11.87 20.21
N THR A 88 2.90 12.69 19.18
CA THR A 88 1.65 12.69 18.38
C THR A 88 1.67 11.72 17.20
N LEU A 89 2.80 11.10 16.89
CA LEU A 89 2.87 10.10 15.83
C LEU A 89 1.98 8.88 16.16
N PRO A 90 1.19 8.39 15.19
CA PRO A 90 0.28 7.26 15.40
C PRO A 90 1.02 5.92 15.53
N ASP A 91 2.13 5.77 14.82
CA ASP A 91 2.95 4.57 14.84
C ASP A 91 3.82 4.55 16.11
N PRO A 92 3.97 3.40 16.81
CA PRO A 92 4.95 3.26 17.88
C PRO A 92 6.37 3.50 17.38
N VAL A 93 7.04 4.51 17.96
CA VAL A 93 8.42 4.89 17.64
C VAL A 93 9.24 5.05 18.91
N PHE A 94 10.45 4.50 18.91
CA PHE A 94 11.40 4.66 20.00
C PHE A 94 12.86 4.62 19.55
N SER A 95 13.76 5.17 20.35
CA SER A 95 15.20 5.17 20.11
C SER A 95 15.95 4.30 21.10
N ILE A 96 17.07 3.73 20.63
CA ILE A 96 17.96 2.87 21.39
C ILE A 96 19.38 3.41 21.30
N ASN A 97 20.08 3.55 22.42
CA ASN A 97 21.50 3.93 22.44
C ASN A 97 22.43 2.76 22.08
N LEU A 98 23.73 3.06 21.96
CA LEU A 98 24.77 2.07 21.64
C LEU A 98 24.95 0.96 22.68
N LYS A 99 24.36 1.10 23.88
CA LYS A 99 24.36 0.06 24.92
C LYS A 99 23.09 -0.81 24.88
N GLY A 100 22.27 -0.67 23.83
CA GLY A 100 21.02 -1.41 23.69
C GLY A 100 19.91 -0.96 24.63
N LYS A 101 20.01 0.24 25.23
CA LYS A 101 18.99 0.77 26.15
C LYS A 101 18.09 1.80 25.48
N ILE A 102 16.84 1.86 25.92
CA ILE A 102 15.82 2.76 25.39
C ILE A 102 16.08 4.19 25.86
N ASP A 103 16.22 5.13 24.93
CA ASP A 103 16.48 6.56 25.24
C ASP A 103 15.21 7.40 25.16
N THR A 104 14.35 7.16 24.17
CA THR A 104 13.13 7.95 23.95
C THR A 104 12.03 7.08 23.38
N ILE A 105 10.79 7.33 23.78
CA ILE A 105 9.59 6.64 23.29
C ILE A 105 8.48 7.66 23.03
N ASN A 106 7.59 7.36 22.08
CA ASN A 106 6.34 8.08 21.92
C ASN A 106 5.17 7.45 22.69
N ASP A 107 4.01 8.10 22.64
CA ASP A 107 2.82 7.67 23.39
C ASP A 107 2.15 6.43 22.75
N ALA A 108 2.39 6.18 21.46
CA ALA A 108 1.94 4.96 20.79
C ALA A 108 2.67 3.71 21.32
N VAL A 109 3.95 3.79 21.70
CA VAL A 109 4.66 2.69 22.38
C VAL A 109 4.03 2.38 23.74
N VAL A 110 3.75 3.41 24.55
CA VAL A 110 3.08 3.27 25.85
C VAL A 110 1.73 2.58 25.69
N SER A 111 0.96 2.99 24.68
CA SER A 111 -0.36 2.43 24.38
C SER A 111 -0.30 0.99 23.89
N LEU A 112 0.67 0.66 23.04
CA LEU A 112 0.84 -0.67 22.48
C LEU A 112 1.30 -1.70 23.52
N PHE A 113 2.31 -1.36 24.31
CA PHE A 113 2.89 -2.29 25.29
C PHE A 113 2.22 -2.22 26.67
N LYS A 114 1.36 -1.22 26.92
CA LYS A 114 0.67 -0.99 28.20
C LYS A 114 1.63 -0.86 29.39
N LEU A 115 2.76 -0.17 29.15
CA LEU A 115 3.84 0.04 30.12
C LEU A 115 4.06 1.54 30.37
N ASP A 116 4.42 1.89 31.60
CA ASP A 116 4.65 3.29 31.98
C ASP A 116 5.93 3.85 31.33
N LYS A 117 5.82 5.04 30.71
CA LYS A 117 6.92 5.75 30.05
C LYS A 117 8.18 5.90 30.91
N THR A 118 8.01 6.29 32.17
CA THR A 118 9.12 6.48 33.12
C THR A 118 9.79 5.16 33.50
N SER A 119 9.08 4.04 33.40
CA SER A 119 9.64 2.74 33.69
C SER A 119 10.49 2.20 32.54
N LEU A 120 10.19 2.56 31.29
CA LEU A 120 10.86 2.05 30.09
C LEU A 120 12.17 2.78 29.75
N ILE A 121 12.27 4.09 30.00
CA ILE A 121 13.47 4.86 29.68
C ILE A 121 14.67 4.34 30.50
N GLY A 122 15.76 4.01 29.83
CA GLY A 122 16.98 3.46 30.43
C GLY A 122 16.98 1.94 30.65
N GLN A 123 15.87 1.25 30.39
CA GLN A 123 15.83 -0.22 30.37
C GLN A 123 16.41 -0.80 29.08
N SER A 124 16.70 -2.11 29.10
CA SER A 124 17.12 -2.84 27.91
C SER A 124 16.02 -2.88 26.87
N ALA A 125 16.36 -2.67 25.59
CA ALA A 125 15.43 -2.79 24.49
C ALA A 125 14.81 -4.20 24.36
N THR A 126 15.45 -5.22 24.95
CA THR A 126 14.91 -6.60 25.04
C THR A 126 13.54 -6.67 25.72
N VAL A 127 13.20 -5.68 26.56
CA VAL A 127 11.88 -5.60 27.20
C VAL A 127 10.76 -5.38 26.17
N LEU A 128 11.04 -4.60 25.12
CA LEU A 128 10.12 -4.38 24.01
C LEU A 128 10.35 -5.36 22.85
N LEU A 129 11.59 -5.83 22.69
CA LEU A 129 12.07 -6.64 21.58
C LEU A 129 12.72 -7.94 22.08
N PRO A 130 11.96 -8.90 22.65
CA PRO A 130 12.53 -10.10 23.26
C PRO A 130 13.23 -11.01 22.24
N ASP A 131 12.68 -11.10 21.02
CA ASP A 131 13.15 -12.02 19.98
C ASP A 131 14.21 -11.41 19.04
N PHE A 132 14.61 -10.15 19.28
CA PHE A 132 15.56 -9.45 18.42
C PHE A 132 16.84 -9.06 19.17
N ASN A 133 17.98 -9.52 18.65
CA ASN A 133 19.29 -9.23 19.24
C ASN A 133 19.81 -7.85 18.80
N VAL A 134 19.39 -6.82 19.52
CA VAL A 134 19.78 -5.43 19.29
C VAL A 134 21.30 -5.22 19.36
N GLN A 135 21.99 -5.91 20.27
CA GLN A 135 23.43 -5.73 20.45
C GLN A 135 24.20 -6.23 19.22
N LEU A 136 23.85 -7.42 18.74
CA LEU A 136 24.43 -7.98 17.52
C LEU A 136 24.18 -7.07 16.32
N TRP A 137 22.97 -6.52 16.20
CA TRP A 137 22.61 -5.61 15.12
C TRP A 137 23.43 -4.30 15.12
N LEU A 138 23.69 -3.73 16.31
CA LEU A 138 24.52 -2.54 16.47
C LEU A 138 26.00 -2.80 16.10
N GLU A 139 26.46 -4.05 16.24
CA GLU A 139 27.84 -4.46 15.96
C GLU A 139 28.07 -4.85 14.50
N GLU A 140 27.18 -5.64 13.90
CA GLU A 140 27.42 -6.33 12.61
C GLU A 140 26.73 -5.69 11.40
N SER A 141 25.41 -5.48 11.47
CA SER A 141 24.63 -5.23 10.26
C SER A 141 24.45 -3.75 9.97
N ARG A 142 24.20 -2.91 10.99
CA ARG A 142 24.09 -1.42 10.90
C ARG A 142 23.37 -0.93 9.64
N ILE A 143 22.41 -1.71 9.14
CA ILE A 143 21.58 -1.42 7.99
C ILE A 143 20.14 -1.48 8.45
N ARG A 144 19.27 -0.74 7.76
CA ARG A 144 17.84 -0.83 8.00
C ARG A 144 17.38 -2.28 7.87
N GLN A 145 16.75 -2.81 8.91
CA GLN A 145 16.28 -4.19 8.97
C GLN A 145 14.80 -4.23 9.36
N ARG A 146 14.07 -5.16 8.76
CA ARG A 146 12.65 -5.38 9.03
C ARG A 146 12.45 -6.78 9.56
N GLU A 147 11.77 -6.90 10.70
CA GLU A 147 11.50 -8.18 11.33
C GLU A 147 10.02 -8.28 11.70
N PRO A 148 9.35 -9.41 11.42
CA PRO A 148 8.02 -9.66 11.94
C PRO A 148 8.09 -9.83 13.46
N MET A 149 7.08 -9.32 14.15
CA MET A 149 6.93 -9.52 15.59
C MET A 149 5.47 -9.77 15.96
N LEU A 150 5.26 -10.38 17.12
CA LEU A 150 3.94 -10.68 17.65
C LEU A 150 3.77 -9.96 19.00
N ILE A 151 2.79 -9.08 19.07
CA ILE A 151 2.46 -8.34 20.31
C ILE A 151 0.97 -8.59 20.60
N ASP A 152 0.67 -9.09 21.81
CA ASP A 152 -0.70 -9.42 22.25
C ASP A 152 -1.50 -10.27 21.24
N GLY A 153 -0.82 -11.17 20.51
CA GLY A 153 -1.45 -12.04 19.50
C GLY A 153 -1.71 -11.37 18.13
N MET A 154 -1.31 -10.10 17.96
CA MET A 154 -1.40 -9.39 16.68
C MET A 154 -0.04 -9.29 16.00
N ASN A 155 -0.05 -9.42 14.68
CA ASN A 155 1.17 -9.34 13.86
C ASN A 155 1.55 -7.88 13.60
N TYR A 156 2.80 -7.56 13.88
CA TYR A 156 3.42 -6.27 13.55
C TYR A 156 4.70 -6.50 12.76
N ILE A 157 5.16 -5.44 12.10
CA ILE A 157 6.48 -5.37 11.48
C ILE A 157 7.28 -4.34 12.25
N MET A 158 8.42 -4.77 12.78
CA MET A 158 9.47 -3.90 13.27
C MET A 158 10.30 -3.39 12.11
N GLU A 159 10.67 -2.12 12.14
CA GLU A 159 11.73 -1.56 11.30
C GLU A 159 12.75 -0.86 12.20
N ILE A 160 13.98 -1.35 12.23
CA ILE A 160 15.10 -0.75 12.97
C ILE A 160 16.06 -0.08 11.97
N MET A 161 16.51 1.13 12.27
CA MET A 161 17.41 1.90 11.42
C MET A 161 18.50 2.64 12.22
N PRO A 162 19.74 2.69 11.71
CA PRO A 162 20.85 3.34 12.40
C PRO A 162 20.75 4.87 12.25
N VAL A 163 21.20 5.60 13.27
CA VAL A 163 21.31 7.06 13.27
C VAL A 163 22.78 7.43 13.30
N TYR A 164 23.23 8.14 12.26
CA TYR A 164 24.58 8.65 12.15
C TYR A 164 24.60 10.16 12.34
N ILE A 165 25.62 10.65 13.04
CA ILE A 165 25.95 12.06 13.11
C ILE A 165 27.26 12.25 12.36
N THR A 166 27.28 13.19 11.41
CA THR A 166 28.50 13.61 10.72
C THR A 166 29.18 14.71 11.51
N ASP A 167 30.46 14.52 11.83
CA ASP A 167 31.27 15.58 12.44
C ASP A 167 31.82 16.57 11.39
N ASP A 168 32.48 17.63 11.85
CA ASP A 168 33.10 18.65 10.99
C ASP A 168 34.22 18.07 10.10
N SER A 169 34.72 16.87 10.41
CA SER A 169 35.69 16.14 9.59
C SER A 169 35.05 15.22 8.53
N ASN A 170 33.72 15.30 8.37
CA ASN A 170 32.91 14.54 7.42
C ASN A 170 32.90 13.02 7.69
N THR A 171 33.21 12.62 8.92
CA THR A 171 33.14 11.22 9.37
C THR A 171 31.78 10.94 9.98
N SER A 172 31.11 9.88 9.51
CA SER A 172 29.80 9.47 10.03
C SER A 172 29.97 8.55 11.23
N ILE A 173 29.52 9.00 12.41
CA ILE A 173 29.61 8.25 13.67
C ILE A 173 28.22 7.74 14.04
N LEU A 174 28.09 6.42 14.20
CA LEU A 174 26.85 5.81 14.69
C LEU A 174 26.59 6.29 16.13
N THR A 175 25.43 6.90 16.34
CA THR A 175 25.06 7.48 17.64
C THR A 175 23.94 6.70 18.32
N SER A 176 22.97 6.21 17.55
CA SER A 176 21.82 5.48 18.09
C SER A 176 21.12 4.66 17.00
N ALA A 177 20.04 3.99 17.37
CA ALA A 177 19.09 3.36 16.46
C ALA A 177 17.69 3.90 16.72
N VAL A 178 16.85 3.94 15.69
CA VAL A 178 15.42 4.24 15.79
C VAL A 178 14.65 3.00 15.36
N VAL A 179 13.63 2.65 16.13
CA VAL A 179 12.72 1.54 15.88
C VAL A 179 11.32 2.09 15.65
N ILE A 180 10.66 1.60 14.60
CA ILE A 180 9.27 1.87 14.27
C ILE A 180 8.53 0.54 14.22
N ILE A 181 7.34 0.46 14.81
CA ILE A 181 6.50 -0.74 14.77
C ILE A 181 5.21 -0.41 14.03
N LYS A 182 4.83 -1.23 13.04
CA LYS A 182 3.61 -1.02 12.26
C LYS A 182 2.73 -2.26 12.26
N PRO A 183 1.39 -2.12 12.34
CA PRO A 183 0.50 -3.26 12.18
C PRO A 183 0.74 -3.96 10.84
N ALA A 184 0.78 -5.29 10.83
CA ALA A 184 0.98 -6.05 9.59
C ALA A 184 -0.14 -5.83 8.55
N ILE A 185 -1.31 -5.33 8.99
CA ILE A 185 -2.46 -5.00 8.13
C ILE A 185 -2.25 -3.64 7.43
N GLU A 186 -1.62 -2.66 8.07
CA GLU A 186 -1.28 -1.37 7.44
C GLU A 186 0.01 -1.46 6.61
N ALA A 187 0.94 -2.34 7.00
CA ALA A 187 2.08 -2.71 6.18
C ALA A 187 1.67 -3.46 4.88
N GLN A 188 0.45 -4.01 4.80
CA GLN A 188 -0.11 -4.54 3.55
C GLN A 188 -0.62 -3.43 2.61
N ASN A 189 -0.94 -2.24 3.13
CA ASN A 189 -1.32 -1.07 2.32
C ASN A 189 -0.10 -0.26 1.85
N ALA A 190 1.06 -0.41 2.51
CA ALA A 190 2.35 0.09 2.03
C ALA A 190 3.01 -0.92 1.07
N ARG A 191 2.34 -1.21 -0.06
CA ARG A 191 2.69 -2.21 -1.08
C ARG A 191 2.74 -3.64 -0.49
N PRO A 192 2.12 -4.65 -1.11
CA PRO A 192 2.52 -6.02 -0.83
C PRO A 192 3.98 -6.15 -1.24
N PHE A 193 4.89 -6.06 -0.27
CA PHE A 193 6.27 -6.51 -0.42
C PHE A 193 6.21 -8.03 -0.46
N ILE A 194 5.75 -8.53 -1.61
CA ILE A 194 6.35 -9.71 -2.20
C ILE A 194 7.86 -9.43 -2.13
N PRO A 195 8.65 -10.25 -1.42
CA PRO A 195 10.08 -10.02 -1.28
C PRO A 195 10.67 -9.70 -2.66
N GLU A 196 11.54 -8.69 -2.77
CA GLU A 196 12.35 -8.37 -3.97
C GLU A 196 13.22 -9.57 -4.45
N SER A 197 13.11 -10.73 -3.78
CA SER A 197 13.76 -11.99 -4.11
C SER A 197 12.82 -13.21 -4.09
N SER A 198 11.49 -13.07 -4.06
CA SER A 198 10.65 -14.22 -4.40
C SER A 198 10.60 -14.32 -5.93
N ASN A 199 11.34 -15.28 -6.48
CA ASN A 199 11.20 -15.73 -7.85
C ASN A 199 9.77 -16.29 -8.04
N LEU A 200 8.77 -15.41 -8.17
CA LEU A 200 7.42 -15.79 -8.57
C LEU A 200 7.48 -16.12 -10.06
N GLY A 201 8.01 -17.29 -10.37
CA GLY A 201 8.01 -17.85 -11.71
C GLY A 201 6.65 -18.41 -12.09
N PHE A 202 6.55 -18.89 -13.32
CA PHE A 202 5.35 -19.57 -13.80
C PHE A 202 5.03 -20.87 -13.01
N GLU A 203 5.93 -21.37 -12.15
CA GLU A 203 5.67 -22.52 -11.26
C GLU A 203 4.52 -22.30 -10.26
N HIS A 204 4.19 -21.06 -9.92
CA HIS A 204 3.10 -20.75 -8.99
C HIS A 204 1.71 -20.73 -9.65
N PHE A 205 1.63 -20.88 -10.98
CA PHE A 205 0.37 -20.90 -11.71
C PHE A 205 -0.17 -22.32 -11.79
N VAL A 206 -0.99 -22.66 -10.81
CA VAL A 206 -1.61 -23.99 -10.71
C VAL A 206 -2.97 -23.98 -11.39
N GLY A 207 -3.20 -24.87 -12.35
CA GLY A 207 -4.49 -25.07 -13.01
C GLY A 207 -4.50 -26.30 -13.91
N SER A 208 -5.65 -26.98 -13.96
CA SER A 208 -5.87 -28.21 -14.72
C SER A 208 -6.51 -27.93 -16.09
N SER A 209 -7.25 -26.82 -16.22
CA SER A 209 -8.00 -26.37 -17.38
C SER A 209 -7.10 -26.17 -18.61
N THR A 210 -7.58 -26.63 -19.75
CA THR A 210 -6.89 -26.48 -21.05
C THR A 210 -6.69 -25.02 -21.42
N LYS A 211 -7.73 -24.18 -21.23
CA LYS A 211 -7.67 -22.73 -21.49
C LYS A 211 -6.59 -22.06 -20.65
N TYR A 212 -6.49 -22.42 -19.37
CA TYR A 212 -5.50 -21.83 -18.48
C TYR A 212 -4.07 -22.30 -18.81
N LYS A 213 -3.88 -23.57 -19.13
CA LYS A 213 -2.57 -24.07 -19.60
C LYS A 213 -2.11 -23.40 -20.90
N GLN A 214 -3.03 -23.16 -21.83
CA GLN A 214 -2.75 -22.41 -23.05
C GLN A 214 -2.34 -20.98 -22.74
N LEU A 215 -3.08 -20.29 -21.86
CA LEU A 215 -2.73 -18.95 -21.40
C LEU A 215 -1.31 -18.89 -20.82
N ILE A 216 -0.95 -19.81 -19.92
CA ILE A 216 0.40 -19.84 -19.33
C ILE A 216 1.47 -20.14 -20.37
N SER A 217 1.20 -21.04 -21.32
CA SER A 217 2.13 -21.31 -22.42
C SER A 217 2.32 -20.10 -23.33
N GLN A 218 1.24 -19.36 -23.61
CA GLN A 218 1.29 -18.13 -24.39
C GLN A 218 2.05 -17.04 -23.62
N ALA A 219 1.74 -16.84 -22.34
CA ALA A 219 2.42 -15.86 -21.49
C ALA A 219 3.94 -16.08 -21.47
N LYS A 220 4.40 -17.33 -21.33
CA LYS A 220 5.82 -17.68 -21.42
C LYS A 220 6.46 -17.24 -22.75
N LYS A 221 5.81 -17.52 -23.88
CA LYS A 221 6.31 -17.13 -25.20
C LYS A 221 6.35 -15.61 -25.40
N LEU A 222 5.34 -14.91 -24.88
CA LEU A 222 5.25 -13.47 -24.98
C LEU A 222 6.25 -12.75 -24.06
N SER A 223 6.70 -13.40 -22.98
CA SER A 223 7.65 -12.83 -22.03
C SER A 223 9.04 -12.57 -22.61
N ASP A 224 9.43 -13.32 -23.65
CA ASP A 224 10.70 -13.14 -24.36
C ASP A 224 10.69 -11.95 -25.34
N ILE A 225 9.50 -11.39 -25.62
CA ILE A 225 9.31 -10.31 -26.58
C ILE A 225 9.34 -8.97 -25.85
N ASP A 226 10.34 -8.13 -26.13
CA ASP A 226 10.47 -6.79 -25.54
C ASP A 226 9.50 -5.79 -26.21
N GLN A 227 8.21 -5.98 -25.95
CA GLN A 227 7.10 -5.15 -26.42
C GLN A 227 6.05 -4.98 -25.32
N SER A 228 5.20 -3.97 -25.45
CA SER A 228 4.11 -3.71 -24.50
C SER A 228 3.14 -4.89 -24.41
N LEU A 229 2.84 -5.32 -23.18
CA LEU A 229 1.92 -6.43 -22.90
C LEU A 229 0.69 -5.93 -22.15
N LEU A 230 -0.50 -6.14 -22.73
CA LEU A 230 -1.78 -5.86 -22.09
C LEU A 230 -2.38 -7.16 -21.51
N ILE A 231 -2.66 -7.15 -20.21
CA ILE A 231 -3.30 -8.24 -19.48
C ILE A 231 -4.72 -7.84 -19.10
N GLN A 232 -5.71 -8.45 -19.74
CA GLN A 232 -7.12 -8.24 -19.43
C GLN A 232 -7.65 -9.33 -18.52
N GLY A 233 -8.51 -8.97 -17.57
CA GLY A 233 -9.23 -9.94 -16.76
C GLY A 233 -9.86 -9.33 -15.52
N GLU A 234 -10.83 -10.04 -14.95
CA GLU A 234 -11.57 -9.54 -13.79
C GLU A 234 -10.70 -9.28 -12.56
N THR A 235 -11.26 -8.55 -11.58
CA THR A 235 -10.60 -8.36 -10.29
C THR A 235 -10.40 -9.71 -9.59
N GLY A 236 -9.20 -9.92 -9.04
CA GLY A 236 -8.88 -11.14 -8.28
C GLY A 236 -8.52 -12.37 -9.13
N THR A 237 -8.30 -12.24 -10.44
CA THR A 237 -7.85 -13.34 -11.32
C THR A 237 -6.35 -13.61 -11.29
N GLY A 238 -5.54 -12.70 -10.72
CA GLY A 238 -4.08 -12.83 -10.60
C GLY A 238 -3.26 -12.05 -11.63
N LYS A 239 -3.76 -10.94 -12.18
CA LYS A 239 -3.07 -10.13 -13.21
C LYS A 239 -1.66 -9.68 -12.81
N GLU A 240 -1.48 -9.15 -11.59
CA GLU A 240 -0.15 -8.74 -11.10
C GLU A 240 0.82 -9.92 -11.00
N MET A 241 0.35 -11.07 -10.50
CA MET A 241 1.19 -12.28 -10.45
C MET A 241 1.63 -12.67 -11.86
N LEU A 242 0.73 -12.60 -12.85
CA LEU A 242 1.05 -12.98 -14.22
C LEU A 242 2.06 -12.00 -14.83
N ALA A 243 1.90 -10.69 -14.58
CA ALA A 243 2.85 -9.67 -14.98
C ALA A 243 4.25 -9.90 -14.39
N ARG A 244 4.33 -10.23 -13.08
CA ARG A 244 5.59 -10.57 -12.42
C ARG A 244 6.24 -11.82 -13.01
N ALA A 245 5.46 -12.86 -13.28
CA ALA A 245 5.97 -14.07 -13.93
C ALA A 245 6.50 -13.78 -15.34
N CYS A 246 5.82 -12.92 -16.10
CA CYS A 246 6.32 -12.47 -17.40
C CYS A 246 7.63 -11.69 -17.28
N HIS A 247 7.72 -10.74 -16.35
CA HIS A 247 8.96 -10.02 -16.08
C HIS A 247 10.11 -10.96 -15.71
N ASN A 248 9.87 -11.90 -14.79
CA ASN A 248 10.87 -12.88 -14.33
C ASN A 248 11.34 -13.83 -15.44
N ALA A 249 10.52 -14.05 -16.47
CA ALA A 249 10.89 -14.85 -17.64
C ALA A 249 11.53 -14.02 -18.75
N SER A 250 11.44 -12.69 -18.70
CA SER A 250 11.97 -11.80 -19.73
C SER A 250 13.48 -11.57 -19.62
N ILE A 251 14.04 -10.90 -20.64
CA ILE A 251 15.43 -10.39 -20.64
C ILE A 251 15.71 -9.41 -19.47
N ARG A 252 14.65 -8.83 -18.88
CA ARG A 252 14.73 -7.83 -17.80
C ARG A 252 14.56 -8.43 -16.40
N SER A 253 14.53 -9.75 -16.26
CA SER A 253 14.27 -10.48 -15.01
C SER A 253 15.19 -10.14 -13.83
N GLY A 254 16.42 -9.71 -14.08
CA GLY A 254 17.37 -9.26 -13.05
C GLY A 254 17.29 -7.76 -12.70
N LYS A 255 16.27 -7.05 -13.20
CA LYS A 255 16.11 -5.59 -13.10
C LYS A 255 14.88 -5.24 -12.27
N ALA A 256 14.67 -3.95 -12.02
CA ALA A 256 13.55 -3.50 -11.21
C ALA A 256 12.20 -3.83 -11.86
N PHE A 257 11.26 -4.33 -11.06
CA PHE A 257 9.84 -4.44 -11.41
C PHE A 257 9.02 -3.48 -10.56
N MET A 258 8.60 -2.37 -11.16
CA MET A 258 7.86 -1.32 -10.47
C MET A 258 6.36 -1.46 -10.72
N VAL A 259 5.55 -1.40 -9.66
CA VAL A 259 4.09 -1.49 -9.75
C VAL A 259 3.47 -0.12 -9.50
N VAL A 260 2.54 0.26 -10.37
CA VAL A 260 1.74 1.48 -10.26
C VAL A 260 0.26 1.08 -10.32
N ASN A 261 -0.51 1.46 -9.29
CA ASN A 261 -1.97 1.35 -9.35
C ASN A 261 -2.55 2.69 -9.78
N CYS A 262 -3.23 2.70 -10.92
CA CYS A 262 -3.73 3.93 -11.55
C CYS A 262 -5.05 4.43 -10.94
N ALA A 263 -5.76 3.59 -10.19
CA ALA A 263 -7.04 3.93 -9.58
C ALA A 263 -6.91 4.48 -8.15
N ALA A 264 -5.75 4.29 -7.51
CA ALA A 264 -5.56 4.54 -6.07
C ALA A 264 -5.17 5.98 -5.72
N MET A 265 -4.92 6.85 -6.70
CA MET A 265 -4.32 8.18 -6.47
C MET A 265 -5.04 9.29 -7.24
N PRO A 266 -5.15 10.51 -6.66
CA PRO A 266 -5.49 11.72 -7.41
C PRO A 266 -4.49 11.98 -8.55
N ASP A 267 -4.93 12.67 -9.61
CA ASP A 267 -4.14 12.88 -10.84
C ASP A 267 -2.80 13.59 -10.59
N ASP A 268 -2.77 14.60 -9.72
CA ASP A 268 -1.59 15.37 -9.36
C ASP A 268 -0.55 14.51 -8.62
N VAL A 269 -1.01 13.65 -7.71
CA VAL A 269 -0.17 12.68 -7.02
C VAL A 269 0.32 11.60 -7.98
N ALA A 270 -0.56 11.06 -8.83
CA ALA A 270 -0.20 10.05 -9.82
C ALA A 270 0.86 10.59 -10.80
N GLU A 271 0.73 11.84 -11.25
CA GLU A 271 1.69 12.49 -12.14
C GLU A 271 3.08 12.61 -11.50
N THR A 272 3.14 13.08 -10.25
CA THR A 272 4.40 13.28 -9.52
C THR A 272 5.04 11.95 -9.09
N GLU A 273 4.25 10.92 -8.77
CA GLU A 273 4.79 9.57 -8.51
C GLU A 273 5.32 8.92 -9.80
N LEU A 274 4.62 9.05 -10.93
CA LEU A 274 5.02 8.43 -12.20
C LEU A 274 6.26 9.10 -12.80
N PHE A 275 6.22 10.41 -12.95
CA PHE A 275 7.22 11.18 -13.70
C PHE A 275 8.20 11.94 -12.80
N GLY A 276 7.94 12.05 -11.50
CA GLY A 276 8.78 12.83 -10.59
C GLY A 276 8.59 14.34 -10.74
N TYR A 277 9.30 15.10 -9.91
CA TYR A 277 9.26 16.57 -9.93
C TYR A 277 10.66 17.17 -9.75
N ALA A 278 10.88 18.33 -10.34
CA ALA A 278 12.16 19.03 -10.26
C ALA A 278 12.40 19.66 -8.86
N PRO A 279 13.67 19.86 -8.46
CA PRO A 279 14.00 20.67 -7.30
C PRO A 279 13.35 22.06 -7.40
N GLY A 280 12.61 22.47 -6.37
CA GLY A 280 11.90 23.75 -6.36
C GLY A 280 10.59 23.79 -7.16
N ALA A 281 10.11 22.66 -7.70
CA ALA A 281 8.79 22.58 -8.33
C ALA A 281 7.65 22.82 -7.33
N PHE A 282 7.86 22.50 -6.05
CA PHE A 282 6.93 22.77 -4.96
C PHE A 282 7.59 23.67 -3.89
N PRO A 283 6.91 24.73 -3.41
CA PRO A 283 7.46 25.64 -2.41
C PRO A 283 7.93 24.98 -1.11
N ASN A 284 7.31 23.84 -0.75
CA ASN A 284 7.58 23.10 0.49
C ASN A 284 8.52 21.90 0.29
N MET A 285 9.02 21.65 -0.93
CA MET A 285 9.92 20.54 -1.26
C MET A 285 11.08 21.05 -2.13
N PRO A 286 12.14 21.61 -1.50
CA PRO A 286 13.28 22.16 -2.23
C PRO A 286 14.07 21.08 -2.98
N GLU A 287 14.06 19.85 -2.49
CA GLU A 287 14.67 18.70 -3.15
C GLU A 287 13.69 18.06 -4.14
N GLY A 288 14.15 17.79 -5.36
CA GLY A 288 13.36 17.09 -6.39
C GLY A 288 13.23 15.59 -6.10
N LYS A 289 12.28 14.94 -6.76
CA LYS A 289 12.04 13.48 -6.62
C LYS A 289 12.04 12.81 -7.98
N LYS A 290 12.76 11.68 -8.08
CA LYS A 290 12.69 10.79 -9.24
C LYS A 290 11.37 10.02 -9.25
N GLY A 291 10.69 10.01 -10.39
CA GLY A 291 9.47 9.23 -10.60
C GLY A 291 9.74 7.73 -10.74
N ILE A 292 8.67 6.93 -10.65
CA ILE A 292 8.71 5.47 -10.78
C ILE A 292 9.26 5.06 -12.14
N ILE A 293 8.92 5.77 -13.22
CA ILE A 293 9.42 5.48 -14.56
C ILE A 293 10.95 5.65 -14.62
N GLU A 294 11.49 6.68 -13.98
CA GLU A 294 12.94 6.89 -13.90
C GLU A 294 13.64 5.84 -13.05
N GLN A 295 13.01 5.42 -11.95
CA GLN A 295 13.55 4.38 -11.07
C GLN A 295 13.53 2.99 -11.72
N ALA A 296 12.65 2.78 -12.70
CA ALA A 296 12.49 1.52 -13.42
C ALA A 296 13.40 1.41 -14.66
N ASP A 297 14.33 2.35 -14.88
CA ASP A 297 15.20 2.34 -16.05
C ASP A 297 15.97 1.02 -16.21
N GLY A 298 15.91 0.42 -17.40
CA GLY A 298 16.38 -0.93 -17.72
C GLY A 298 15.50 -2.07 -17.19
N GLY A 299 14.42 -1.78 -16.48
CA GLY A 299 13.50 -2.73 -15.86
C GLY A 299 12.11 -2.75 -16.51
N THR A 300 11.08 -2.99 -15.70
CA THR A 300 9.69 -3.09 -16.15
C THR A 300 8.75 -2.28 -15.24
N VAL A 301 7.80 -1.56 -15.83
CA VAL A 301 6.70 -0.92 -15.11
C VAL A 301 5.40 -1.66 -15.41
N PHE A 302 4.72 -2.06 -14.34
CA PHE A 302 3.40 -2.65 -14.37
C PHE A 302 2.34 -1.62 -13.97
N PHE A 303 1.45 -1.29 -14.90
CA PHE A 303 0.32 -0.39 -14.70
C PHE A 303 -0.94 -1.20 -14.39
N ASP A 304 -1.31 -1.30 -13.12
CA ASP A 304 -2.56 -1.92 -12.69
C ASP A 304 -3.73 -0.94 -12.85
N GLU A 305 -4.86 -1.48 -13.31
CA GLU A 305 -6.08 -0.72 -13.63
C GLU A 305 -5.86 0.48 -14.56
N ILE A 306 -5.10 0.29 -15.65
CA ILE A 306 -4.76 1.36 -16.61
C ILE A 306 -5.99 2.04 -17.25
N SER A 307 -7.13 1.37 -17.26
CA SER A 307 -8.42 1.91 -17.70
C SER A 307 -8.94 3.08 -16.86
N GLU A 308 -8.46 3.22 -15.62
CA GLU A 308 -8.90 4.28 -14.70
C GLU A 308 -8.01 5.54 -14.80
N MET A 309 -7.02 5.57 -15.69
CA MET A 309 -6.19 6.76 -15.90
C MET A 309 -6.99 7.92 -16.47
N SER A 310 -6.78 9.12 -15.94
CA SER A 310 -7.35 10.33 -16.51
C SER A 310 -6.81 10.65 -17.91
N PRO A 311 -7.55 11.40 -18.74
CA PRO A 311 -7.11 11.79 -20.08
C PRO A 311 -5.75 12.53 -20.08
N LEU A 312 -5.45 13.29 -19.03
CA LEU A 312 -4.19 14.03 -18.92
C LEU A 312 -2.99 13.08 -18.73
N LEU A 313 -3.12 12.08 -17.85
CA LEU A 313 -2.11 11.05 -17.66
C LEU A 313 -1.94 10.18 -18.90
N GLN A 314 -3.04 9.86 -19.61
CA GLN A 314 -2.99 9.12 -20.87
C GLN A 314 -2.12 9.83 -21.93
N ILE A 315 -2.17 11.17 -22.03
CA ILE A 315 -1.34 11.95 -22.98
C ILE A 315 0.15 11.84 -22.61
N LYS A 316 0.48 11.93 -21.32
CA LYS A 316 1.88 11.85 -20.87
C LYS A 316 2.44 10.45 -21.04
N LEU A 317 1.64 9.44 -20.67
CA LEU A 317 1.99 8.04 -20.84
C LEU A 317 2.18 7.70 -22.32
N LEU A 318 1.32 8.21 -23.20
CA LEU A 318 1.46 8.04 -24.64
C LEU A 318 2.83 8.51 -25.11
N ARG A 319 3.23 9.76 -24.78
CA ARG A 319 4.55 10.32 -25.15
C ARG A 319 5.71 9.46 -24.66
N PHE A 320 5.61 8.99 -23.41
CA PHE A 320 6.59 8.09 -22.84
C PHE A 320 6.70 6.76 -23.61
N ILE A 321 5.57 6.11 -23.92
CA ILE A 321 5.55 4.85 -24.67
C ILE A 321 6.10 5.01 -26.10
N GLN A 322 5.99 6.20 -26.71
CA GLN A 322 6.47 6.38 -28.10
C GLN A 322 7.99 6.39 -28.20
N ASP A 323 8.64 7.20 -27.37
CA ASP A 323 10.05 7.56 -27.56
C ASP A 323 10.92 7.27 -26.33
N GLY A 324 10.35 6.72 -25.25
CA GLY A 324 11.02 6.54 -23.96
C GLY A 324 11.30 7.86 -23.22
N ASN A 325 10.78 8.97 -23.74
CA ASN A 325 11.07 10.32 -23.27
C ASN A 325 9.93 10.88 -22.43
N PHE A 326 10.26 11.53 -21.31
CA PHE A 326 9.31 12.28 -20.50
C PHE A 326 9.99 13.47 -19.83
N ARG A 327 9.20 14.32 -19.16
CA ARG A 327 9.68 15.46 -18.36
C ARG A 327 9.15 15.35 -16.94
N ARG A 328 9.96 15.72 -15.97
CA ARG A 328 9.50 15.87 -14.58
C ARG A 328 8.54 17.05 -14.47
N VAL A 329 7.68 17.00 -13.46
CA VAL A 329 6.81 18.15 -13.14
C VAL A 329 7.67 19.35 -12.77
N GLY A 330 7.46 20.47 -13.48
CA GLY A 330 8.23 21.71 -13.29
C GLY A 330 9.60 21.74 -13.98
N GLU A 331 9.96 20.73 -14.78
CA GLU A 331 11.22 20.67 -15.53
C GLU A 331 10.98 20.72 -17.05
N GLU A 332 11.76 21.52 -17.79
CA GLU A 332 11.72 21.51 -19.26
C GLU A 332 12.66 20.46 -19.88
N LYS A 333 13.61 19.96 -19.09
CA LYS A 333 14.57 18.95 -19.52
C LYS A 333 13.89 17.60 -19.74
N GLU A 334 14.11 17.02 -20.91
CA GLU A 334 13.67 15.66 -21.22
C GLU A 334 14.62 14.63 -20.64
N ILE A 335 14.03 13.54 -20.15
CA ILE A 335 14.69 12.37 -19.60
C ILE A 335 14.29 11.19 -20.48
N HIS A 336 15.29 10.48 -20.98
CA HIS A 336 15.11 9.23 -21.73
C HIS A 336 15.37 8.04 -20.80
N VAL A 337 14.47 7.06 -20.81
CA VAL A 337 14.64 5.79 -20.10
C VAL A 337 14.14 4.63 -20.96
N ASP A 338 14.71 3.45 -20.74
CA ASP A 338 14.32 2.23 -21.43
C ASP A 338 13.60 1.28 -20.45
N VAL A 339 12.28 1.16 -20.58
CA VAL A 339 11.44 0.41 -19.63
C VAL A 339 10.45 -0.47 -20.38
N GLY A 340 10.38 -1.74 -19.99
CA GLY A 340 9.35 -2.67 -20.47
C GLY A 340 8.00 -2.35 -19.85
N ILE A 341 6.92 -2.43 -20.63
CA ILE A 341 5.60 -1.96 -20.20
C ILE A 341 4.62 -3.11 -20.15
N ILE A 342 4.01 -3.32 -18.98
CA ILE A 342 2.91 -4.26 -18.81
C ILE A 342 1.70 -3.50 -18.27
N GLY A 343 0.61 -3.46 -19.03
CA GLY A 343 -0.65 -2.87 -18.59
C GLY A 343 -1.63 -3.95 -18.14
N ALA A 344 -2.44 -3.66 -17.13
CA ALA A 344 -3.56 -4.51 -16.73
C ALA A 344 -4.87 -3.71 -16.67
N SER A 345 -5.95 -4.33 -17.15
CA SER A 345 -7.29 -3.77 -16.99
C SER A 345 -8.33 -4.83 -16.67
N LYS A 346 -9.36 -4.41 -15.91
CA LYS A 346 -10.60 -5.14 -15.72
C LYS A 346 -11.59 -4.90 -16.87
N LYS A 347 -11.64 -3.66 -17.36
CA LYS A 347 -12.56 -3.22 -18.41
C LYS A 347 -11.94 -3.53 -19.77
N GLU A 348 -12.77 -3.72 -20.77
CA GLU A 348 -12.29 -3.80 -22.14
C GLU A 348 -11.88 -2.39 -22.60
N LEU A 349 -10.60 -2.21 -22.90
CA LEU A 349 -10.09 -0.87 -23.28
C LEU A 349 -10.71 -0.39 -24.59
N LEU A 350 -11.06 -1.31 -25.50
CA LEU A 350 -11.70 -0.97 -26.77
C LEU A 350 -13.08 -0.33 -26.56
N GLU A 351 -13.89 -0.85 -25.65
CA GLU A 351 -15.17 -0.23 -25.28
C GLU A 351 -14.99 1.19 -24.72
N LEU A 352 -13.93 1.43 -23.94
CA LEU A 352 -13.62 2.76 -23.41
C LEU A 352 -13.14 3.73 -24.49
N VAL A 353 -12.48 3.22 -25.53
CA VAL A 353 -12.11 4.01 -26.72
C VAL A 353 -13.37 4.44 -27.47
N GLU A 354 -14.31 3.53 -27.69
CA GLU A 354 -15.59 3.84 -28.35
C GLU A 354 -16.43 4.87 -27.56
N GLN A 355 -16.33 4.86 -26.24
CA GLN A 355 -16.96 5.83 -25.35
C GLN A 355 -16.21 7.18 -25.23
N GLY A 356 -15.02 7.30 -25.83
CA GLY A 356 -14.17 8.49 -25.74
C GLY A 356 -13.51 8.70 -24.38
N LEU A 357 -13.51 7.69 -23.51
CA LEU A 357 -12.90 7.72 -22.17
C LEU A 357 -11.43 7.28 -22.18
N PHE A 358 -11.03 6.53 -23.19
CA PHE A 358 -9.65 6.09 -23.40
C PHE A 358 -9.17 6.50 -24.79
N ARG A 359 -7.91 6.93 -24.91
CA ARG A 359 -7.39 7.35 -26.21
C ARG A 359 -7.06 6.14 -27.10
N GLU A 360 -7.52 6.21 -28.34
CA GLU A 360 -7.27 5.21 -29.37
C GLU A 360 -5.78 5.00 -29.65
N ASP A 361 -5.01 6.09 -29.74
CA ASP A 361 -3.56 6.06 -30.00
C ASP A 361 -2.76 5.35 -28.89
N LEU A 362 -3.16 5.54 -27.63
CA LEU A 362 -2.58 4.86 -26.48
C LEU A 362 -2.96 3.37 -26.46
N TYR A 363 -4.22 3.04 -26.78
CA TYR A 363 -4.69 1.66 -26.85
C TYR A 363 -3.84 0.83 -27.81
N TYR A 364 -3.61 1.30 -29.05
CA TYR A 364 -2.84 0.54 -30.03
C TYR A 364 -1.35 0.36 -29.64
N ARG A 365 -0.78 1.27 -28.85
CA ARG A 365 0.60 1.13 -28.35
C ARG A 365 0.74 0.23 -27.13
N LEU A 366 -0.31 0.11 -26.33
CA LEU A 366 -0.36 -0.82 -25.20
C LEU A 366 -0.71 -2.23 -25.67
N ASN A 367 -1.65 -2.35 -26.61
CA ASN A 367 -2.18 -3.62 -27.10
C ASN A 367 -1.33 -4.21 -28.24
N VAL A 368 -0.01 -4.27 -28.06
CA VAL A 368 0.90 -4.94 -29.01
C VAL A 368 0.89 -6.44 -28.76
N LEU A 369 1.05 -6.84 -27.50
CA LEU A 369 0.85 -8.20 -27.02
C LEU A 369 -0.36 -8.24 -26.09
N PHE A 370 -1.16 -9.29 -26.18
CA PHE A 370 -2.42 -9.40 -25.42
C PHE A 370 -2.53 -10.75 -24.73
N LEU A 371 -2.96 -10.72 -23.47
CA LEU A 371 -3.31 -11.89 -22.67
C LEU A 371 -4.62 -11.65 -21.94
N GLU A 372 -5.55 -12.59 -22.06
CA GLU A 372 -6.82 -12.55 -21.34
C GLU A 372 -6.86 -13.65 -20.28
N ILE A 373 -7.03 -13.27 -19.01
CA ILE A 373 -7.16 -14.22 -17.91
C ILE A 373 -8.64 -14.56 -17.71
N PRO A 374 -9.06 -15.83 -17.96
CA PRO A 374 -10.44 -16.21 -17.77
C PRO A 374 -10.82 -16.16 -16.28
N PRO A 375 -12.06 -15.72 -15.96
CA PRO A 375 -12.56 -15.74 -14.60
C PRO A 375 -12.69 -17.19 -14.11
N LEU A 376 -12.69 -17.39 -12.79
CA LEU A 376 -12.65 -18.72 -12.18
C LEU A 376 -13.88 -19.57 -12.56
N ARG A 377 -15.04 -18.93 -12.77
CA ARG A 377 -16.27 -19.58 -13.26
C ARG A 377 -16.15 -20.23 -14.64
N ASP A 378 -15.22 -19.80 -15.47
CA ASP A 378 -15.00 -20.37 -16.81
C ASP A 378 -13.92 -21.48 -16.79
N ARG A 379 -13.32 -21.71 -15.61
CA ARG A 379 -12.30 -22.73 -15.34
C ARG A 379 -12.56 -23.45 -14.03
N ILE A 380 -13.78 -23.93 -13.84
CA ILE A 380 -14.24 -24.60 -12.61
C ILE A 380 -13.36 -25.81 -12.24
N SER A 381 -12.80 -26.51 -13.24
CA SER A 381 -11.85 -27.61 -13.03
C SER A 381 -10.59 -27.21 -12.25
N ASP A 382 -10.26 -25.91 -12.20
CA ASP A 382 -9.11 -25.40 -11.46
C ASP A 382 -9.44 -25.16 -9.98
N VAL A 383 -10.72 -25.07 -9.60
CA VAL A 383 -11.15 -24.72 -8.24
C VAL A 383 -10.61 -25.72 -7.22
N ALA A 384 -10.73 -27.03 -7.49
CA ALA A 384 -10.24 -28.07 -6.60
C ALA A 384 -8.72 -27.99 -6.41
N THR A 385 -7.97 -27.87 -7.50
CA THR A 385 -6.49 -27.81 -7.45
C THR A 385 -6.00 -26.53 -6.76
N LEU A 386 -6.65 -25.39 -7.02
CA LEU A 386 -6.34 -24.12 -6.34
C LEU A 386 -6.69 -24.19 -4.86
N PHE A 387 -7.82 -24.81 -4.52
CA PHE A 387 -8.23 -25.01 -3.14
C PHE A 387 -7.21 -25.84 -2.36
N ASP A 388 -6.79 -26.99 -2.90
CA ASP A 388 -5.77 -27.84 -2.27
C ASP A 388 -4.43 -27.10 -2.08
N PHE A 389 -4.04 -26.32 -3.09
CA PHE A 389 -2.85 -25.47 -3.03
C PHE A 389 -2.96 -24.44 -1.90
N PHE A 390 -4.07 -23.72 -1.81
CA PHE A 390 -4.28 -22.75 -0.73
C PHE A 390 -4.38 -23.38 0.64
N VAL A 391 -5.01 -24.55 0.78
CA VAL A 391 -5.02 -25.27 2.07
C VAL A 391 -3.59 -25.60 2.49
N ALA A 392 -2.78 -26.18 1.60
CA ALA A 392 -1.39 -26.51 1.92
C ALA A 392 -0.55 -25.26 2.27
N GLN A 393 -0.68 -24.20 1.47
CA GLN A 393 0.03 -22.94 1.69
C GLN A 393 -0.38 -22.28 3.02
N LEU A 394 -1.69 -22.09 3.23
CA LEU A 394 -2.22 -21.38 4.39
C LEU A 394 -2.05 -22.18 5.68
N SER A 395 -2.14 -23.51 5.64
CA SER A 395 -1.84 -24.34 6.81
C SER A 395 -0.40 -24.14 7.29
N LYS A 396 0.55 -24.03 6.35
CA LYS A 396 1.96 -23.73 6.67
C LYS A 396 2.12 -22.30 7.23
N GLU A 397 1.47 -21.31 6.61
CA GLU A 397 1.49 -19.91 7.08
C GLU A 397 0.89 -19.75 8.49
N LEU A 398 -0.16 -20.51 8.81
CA LEU A 398 -0.83 -20.51 10.13
C LEU A 398 -0.16 -21.43 11.16
N GLY A 399 0.85 -22.22 10.78
CA GLY A 399 1.50 -23.18 11.68
C GLY A 399 0.60 -24.35 12.12
N ILE A 400 -0.43 -24.68 11.34
CA ILE A 400 -1.37 -25.77 11.64
C ILE A 400 -1.08 -27.00 10.78
N VAL A 401 -1.46 -28.18 11.28
CA VAL A 401 -1.41 -29.42 10.49
C VAL A 401 -2.48 -29.32 9.39
N LYS A 402 -2.15 -29.82 8.18
CA LYS A 402 -3.10 -29.87 7.07
C LYS A 402 -4.37 -30.63 7.51
N PRO A 403 -5.56 -30.02 7.47
CA PRO A 403 -6.79 -30.66 7.90
C PRO A 403 -7.25 -31.75 6.91
N SER A 404 -8.06 -32.68 7.41
CA SER A 404 -8.84 -33.59 6.55
C SER A 404 -9.97 -32.81 5.90
N ILE A 405 -10.25 -33.04 4.62
CA ILE A 405 -11.25 -32.32 3.84
C ILE A 405 -12.37 -33.30 3.46
N ASP A 406 -13.62 -32.92 3.69
CA ASP A 406 -14.77 -33.71 3.27
C ASP A 406 -14.97 -33.62 1.75
N GLU A 407 -15.32 -34.73 1.10
CA GLU A 407 -15.51 -34.77 -0.37
C GLU A 407 -16.57 -33.77 -0.85
N GLU A 408 -17.64 -33.58 -0.07
CA GLU A 408 -18.73 -32.64 -0.37
C GLU A 408 -18.27 -31.17 -0.48
N VAL A 409 -17.13 -30.82 0.12
CA VAL A 409 -16.54 -29.47 0.01
C VAL A 409 -16.13 -29.16 -1.42
N TYR A 410 -15.56 -30.14 -2.14
CA TYR A 410 -15.12 -29.92 -3.51
C TYR A 410 -16.29 -29.61 -4.44
N ASP A 411 -17.38 -30.37 -4.32
CA ASP A 411 -18.61 -30.14 -5.10
C ASP A 411 -19.26 -28.80 -4.74
N TYR A 412 -19.30 -28.47 -3.45
CA TYR A 412 -19.83 -27.20 -2.98
C TYR A 412 -19.06 -26.01 -3.56
N LEU A 413 -17.73 -26.03 -3.50
CA LEU A 413 -16.86 -24.99 -4.04
C LEU A 413 -16.94 -24.90 -5.58
N ALA A 414 -17.05 -26.04 -6.27
CA ALA A 414 -17.21 -26.08 -7.73
C ALA A 414 -18.55 -25.51 -8.20
N SER A 415 -19.60 -25.59 -7.37
CA SER A 415 -20.93 -25.08 -7.70
C SER A 415 -21.07 -23.55 -7.62
N TYR A 416 -20.08 -22.88 -7.00
CA TYR A 416 -20.12 -21.43 -6.76
C TYR A 416 -19.51 -20.64 -7.93
N THR A 417 -20.03 -19.44 -8.19
CA THR A 417 -19.62 -18.60 -9.34
C THR A 417 -18.35 -17.79 -9.11
N TRP A 418 -17.89 -17.67 -7.87
CA TRP A 418 -16.65 -16.96 -7.49
C TRP A 418 -16.55 -15.54 -8.08
N PRO A 419 -17.46 -14.60 -7.74
CA PRO A 419 -17.42 -13.23 -8.24
C PRO A 419 -16.13 -12.46 -7.90
N GLY A 420 -15.42 -12.84 -6.83
CA GLY A 420 -14.09 -12.30 -6.50
C GLY A 420 -12.92 -13.20 -6.94
N ASN A 421 -13.18 -14.16 -7.83
CA ASN A 421 -12.21 -15.05 -8.46
C ASN A 421 -11.29 -15.75 -7.45
N VAL A 422 -10.01 -15.91 -7.79
CA VAL A 422 -9.00 -16.61 -6.99
C VAL A 422 -8.77 -15.91 -5.65
N ARG A 423 -8.87 -14.57 -5.61
CA ARG A 423 -8.77 -13.79 -4.36
C ARG A 423 -9.85 -14.20 -3.37
N GLN A 424 -11.11 -14.30 -3.83
CA GLN A 424 -12.21 -14.75 -2.97
C GLN A 424 -12.01 -16.19 -2.52
N LEU A 425 -11.60 -17.10 -3.42
CA LEU A 425 -11.31 -18.49 -3.05
C LEU A 425 -10.27 -18.56 -1.93
N ARG A 426 -9.12 -17.89 -2.09
CA ARG A 426 -8.07 -17.85 -1.06
C ARG A 426 -8.59 -17.29 0.27
N SER A 427 -9.31 -16.16 0.24
CA SER A 427 -9.86 -15.54 1.46
C SER A 427 -10.90 -16.42 2.14
N THR A 428 -11.75 -17.11 1.38
CA THR A 428 -12.73 -18.05 1.94
C THR A 428 -12.03 -19.26 2.55
N THR A 429 -11.02 -19.83 1.89
CA THR A 429 -10.22 -20.94 2.44
C THR A 429 -9.54 -20.53 3.74
N LEU A 430 -8.94 -19.34 3.80
CA LEU A 430 -8.33 -18.82 5.02
C LEU A 430 -9.35 -18.73 6.17
N LYS A 431 -10.53 -18.16 5.91
CA LYS A 431 -11.60 -18.06 6.91
C LYS A 431 -12.05 -19.45 7.38
N ALA A 432 -12.23 -20.39 6.46
CA ALA A 432 -12.63 -21.76 6.78
C ALA A 432 -11.58 -22.44 7.69
N LEU A 433 -10.29 -22.28 7.39
CA LEU A 433 -9.19 -22.81 8.22
C LEU A 433 -9.14 -22.19 9.62
N THR A 434 -9.52 -20.92 9.78
CA THR A 434 -9.57 -20.27 11.11
C THR A 434 -10.79 -20.64 11.94
N GLN A 435 -11.84 -21.17 11.30
CA GLN A 435 -13.10 -21.54 11.94
C GLN A 435 -13.25 -23.06 12.13
N MET A 436 -12.27 -23.84 11.66
CA MET A 436 -12.33 -25.29 11.72
C MET A 436 -12.21 -25.79 13.16
N ASP A 437 -13.06 -26.74 13.52
CA ASP A 437 -12.93 -27.50 14.77
C ASP A 437 -12.33 -28.88 14.46
N ARG A 438 -11.42 -29.36 15.31
CA ARG A 438 -10.87 -30.74 15.27
C ARG A 438 -10.14 -31.14 13.96
N ASN A 439 -9.45 -30.21 13.29
CA ASN A 439 -8.66 -30.48 12.07
C ASN A 439 -9.45 -31.12 10.90
N GLN A 440 -10.76 -30.85 10.81
CA GLN A 440 -11.60 -31.30 9.70
C GLN A 440 -12.31 -30.11 9.04
N LEU A 441 -12.26 -30.04 7.71
CA LEU A 441 -12.94 -29.06 6.88
C LEU A 441 -14.17 -29.68 6.23
N SER A 442 -15.34 -29.29 6.71
CA SER A 442 -16.64 -29.56 6.11
C SER A 442 -17.25 -28.33 5.43
N THR A 443 -18.34 -28.52 4.68
CA THR A 443 -19.05 -27.45 3.94
C THR A 443 -19.57 -26.32 4.85
N SER A 444 -19.87 -26.60 6.12
CA SER A 444 -20.39 -25.60 7.08
C SER A 444 -19.39 -24.49 7.40
N HIS A 445 -18.09 -24.71 7.19
CA HIS A 445 -17.05 -23.69 7.41
C HIS A 445 -16.96 -22.67 6.27
N PHE A 446 -17.66 -22.91 5.15
CA PHE A 446 -17.66 -22.04 3.99
C PHE A 446 -18.94 -21.18 3.99
N MET A 447 -18.88 -20.02 4.65
CA MET A 447 -19.95 -19.02 4.59
C MET A 447 -19.90 -18.23 3.28
N LEU A 448 -20.22 -18.88 2.16
CA LEU A 448 -20.30 -18.21 0.86
C LEU A 448 -21.60 -17.36 0.81
N PRO A 449 -21.51 -16.06 0.48
CA PRO A 449 -22.70 -15.24 0.27
C PRO A 449 -23.60 -15.90 -0.76
N ILE A 450 -24.89 -15.99 -0.46
CA ILE A 450 -25.90 -16.43 -1.42
C ILE A 450 -25.88 -15.39 -2.55
N VAL A 451 -25.14 -15.69 -3.62
CA VAL A 451 -25.31 -14.99 -4.89
C VAL A 451 -26.66 -15.43 -5.36
N ASP A 452 -27.62 -14.51 -5.31
CA ASP A 452 -29.00 -14.74 -5.68
C ASP A 452 -29.03 -15.58 -6.97
N LYS A 453 -29.62 -16.78 -6.92
CA LYS A 453 -29.78 -17.63 -8.12
C LYS A 453 -30.65 -16.94 -9.19
N ASN A 454 -31.16 -15.75 -8.88
CA ASN A 454 -31.93 -14.83 -9.70
C ASN A 454 -31.12 -13.66 -10.28
N ALA A 455 -29.81 -13.54 -10.03
CA ALA A 455 -28.97 -12.71 -10.91
C ALA A 455 -29.12 -13.28 -12.33
N PRO A 456 -29.37 -12.46 -13.37
CA PRO A 456 -29.64 -12.99 -14.69
C PRO A 456 -28.39 -13.77 -15.12
N ARG A 457 -28.47 -15.10 -15.07
CA ARG A 457 -27.83 -15.91 -16.09
C ARG A 457 -28.22 -15.22 -17.38
N SER A 458 -27.25 -14.90 -18.23
CA SER A 458 -27.54 -14.83 -19.65
C SER A 458 -28.32 -16.10 -19.95
N LEU A 459 -29.65 -15.98 -20.02
CA LEU A 459 -30.49 -17.04 -20.53
C LEU A 459 -29.88 -17.29 -21.88
N ASN A 460 -29.42 -18.52 -22.13
CA ASN A 460 -29.08 -18.94 -23.48
C ASN A 460 -30.38 -18.82 -24.28
N ILE A 461 -30.64 -17.61 -24.80
CA ILE A 461 -31.73 -17.36 -25.72
C ILE A 461 -31.34 -18.15 -26.94
N ASN A 462 -31.98 -19.29 -27.14
CA ASN A 462 -31.87 -20.01 -28.38
C ASN A 462 -32.48 -19.10 -29.46
N THR A 463 -31.63 -18.50 -30.29
CA THR A 463 -32.02 -17.53 -31.33
C THR A 463 -32.40 -18.20 -32.64
N ASP A 464 -32.43 -19.53 -32.66
CA ASP A 464 -32.92 -20.31 -33.81
C ASP A 464 -34.46 -20.25 -33.87
N GLY A 465 -34.98 -19.48 -34.84
CA GLY A 465 -36.41 -19.39 -35.14
C GLY A 465 -36.86 -17.99 -35.56
N SER A 466 -38.14 -17.84 -35.86
CA SER A 466 -38.77 -16.53 -36.08
C SER A 466 -38.94 -15.78 -34.76
N LEU A 467 -39.02 -14.43 -34.81
CA LEU A 467 -39.22 -13.58 -33.63
C LEU A 467 -40.42 -14.00 -32.78
N ASP A 468 -41.47 -14.51 -33.44
CA ASP A 468 -42.71 -14.96 -32.77
C ASP A 468 -42.50 -16.27 -32.00
N GLU A 469 -41.62 -17.16 -32.47
CA GLU A 469 -41.25 -18.41 -31.80
C GLU A 469 -40.30 -18.15 -30.62
N ILE A 470 -39.36 -17.22 -30.79
CA ILE A 470 -38.45 -16.78 -29.72
C ILE A 470 -39.25 -16.14 -28.59
N MET A 471 -40.18 -15.24 -28.90
CA MET A 471 -41.08 -14.62 -27.92
C MET A 471 -41.92 -15.66 -27.18
N LYS A 472 -42.55 -16.61 -27.88
CA LYS A 472 -43.37 -17.66 -27.25
C LYS A 472 -42.56 -18.58 -26.34
N SER A 473 -41.35 -18.96 -26.75
CA SER A 473 -40.47 -19.79 -25.92
C SER A 473 -40.03 -19.07 -24.64
N TYR A 474 -39.71 -17.78 -24.76
CA TYR A 474 -39.34 -16.93 -23.64
C TYR A 474 -40.50 -16.73 -22.67
N GLU A 475 -41.69 -16.38 -23.18
CA GLU A 475 -42.91 -16.27 -22.38
C GLU A 475 -43.27 -17.58 -21.66
N SER A 476 -43.18 -18.73 -22.36
CA SER A 476 -43.45 -20.04 -21.78
C SER A 476 -42.48 -20.38 -20.64
N SER A 477 -41.19 -20.05 -20.79
CA SER A 477 -40.17 -20.25 -19.74
C SER A 477 -40.46 -19.42 -18.48
N ILE A 478 -40.83 -18.14 -18.66
CA ILE A 478 -41.15 -17.22 -17.57
C ILE A 478 -42.41 -17.70 -16.85
N LEU A 479 -43.46 -18.05 -17.60
CA LEU A 479 -44.72 -18.52 -17.02
C LEU A 479 -44.53 -19.86 -16.29
N SER A 480 -43.69 -20.77 -16.80
CA SER A 480 -43.37 -22.04 -16.15
C SER A 480 -42.63 -21.84 -14.83
N SER A 481 -41.64 -20.93 -14.81
CA SER A 481 -40.89 -20.58 -13.61
C SER A 481 -41.80 -19.96 -12.55
N LEU A 482 -42.62 -18.97 -12.93
CA LEU A 482 -43.53 -18.28 -12.01
C LEU A 482 -44.66 -19.18 -11.51
N TYR A 483 -45.10 -20.17 -12.29
CA TYR A 483 -46.15 -21.10 -11.88
C TYR A 483 -45.71 -22.00 -10.72
N ASN A 484 -44.41 -22.29 -10.60
CA ASN A 484 -43.86 -23.05 -9.46
C ASN A 484 -44.02 -22.28 -8.13
N GLU A 485 -43.85 -20.97 -8.14
CA GLU A 485 -44.04 -20.12 -6.95
C GLU A 485 -45.52 -19.75 -6.72
N PHE A 486 -46.31 -19.64 -7.79
CA PHE A 486 -47.72 -19.25 -7.73
C PHE A 486 -48.61 -20.19 -8.57
N PRO A 487 -49.01 -21.36 -8.03
CA PRO A 487 -49.75 -22.41 -8.76
C PRO A 487 -51.24 -22.07 -8.99
N SER A 488 -51.56 -20.81 -9.25
CA SER A 488 -52.91 -20.33 -9.54
C SER A 488 -52.86 -19.21 -10.57
N SER A 489 -53.62 -19.38 -11.67
CA SER A 489 -53.78 -18.37 -12.73
C SER A 489 -54.18 -17.00 -12.20
N ARG A 490 -55.00 -16.92 -11.14
CA ARG A 490 -55.42 -15.66 -10.50
C ARG A 490 -54.27 -14.96 -9.76
N LYS A 491 -53.42 -15.73 -9.08
CA LYS A 491 -52.26 -15.18 -8.35
C LYS A 491 -51.18 -14.72 -9.33
N LEU A 492 -50.93 -15.52 -10.37
CA LEU A 492 -49.97 -15.21 -11.44
C LEU A 492 -50.38 -13.93 -12.20
N ALA A 493 -51.67 -13.81 -12.55
CA ALA A 493 -52.22 -12.62 -13.21
C ALA A 493 -52.08 -11.36 -12.36
N LYS A 494 -52.37 -11.45 -11.05
CA LYS A 494 -52.19 -10.34 -10.12
C LYS A 494 -50.73 -9.91 -9.98
N ARG A 495 -49.78 -10.86 -10.00
CA ARG A 495 -48.34 -10.58 -9.93
C ARG A 495 -47.79 -9.93 -11.20
N LEU A 496 -48.30 -10.36 -12.35
CA LEU A 496 -47.87 -9.90 -13.67
C LEU A 496 -48.63 -8.66 -14.18
N GLY A 497 -49.64 -8.19 -13.44
CA GLY A 497 -50.40 -6.98 -13.80
C GLY A 497 -51.29 -7.15 -15.04
N VAL A 498 -51.66 -8.37 -15.37
CA VAL A 498 -52.45 -8.70 -16.57
C VAL A 498 -53.77 -9.38 -16.20
N SER A 499 -54.70 -9.45 -17.16
CA SER A 499 -56.00 -10.07 -16.92
C SER A 499 -55.87 -11.57 -16.64
N HIS A 500 -56.70 -12.06 -15.71
CA HIS A 500 -56.76 -13.49 -15.38
C HIS A 500 -57.06 -14.36 -16.60
N THR A 501 -57.87 -13.87 -17.53
CA THR A 501 -58.22 -14.56 -18.78
C THR A 501 -57.04 -14.66 -19.74
N ALA A 502 -56.20 -13.62 -19.86
CA ALA A 502 -55.00 -13.66 -20.71
C ALA A 502 -53.97 -14.68 -20.19
N ILE A 503 -53.74 -14.71 -18.88
CA ILE A 503 -52.83 -15.69 -18.26
C ILE A 503 -53.38 -17.11 -18.39
N ALA A 504 -54.69 -17.30 -18.16
CA ALA A 504 -55.30 -18.62 -18.27
C ALA A 504 -55.23 -19.18 -19.70
N ASN A 505 -55.37 -18.33 -20.72
CA ASN A 505 -55.18 -18.72 -22.11
C ASN A 505 -53.71 -19.06 -22.41
N LYS A 506 -52.76 -18.21 -22.02
CA LYS A 506 -51.33 -18.48 -22.22
C LYS A 506 -50.84 -19.75 -21.50
N LEU A 507 -51.28 -20.01 -20.27
CA LEU A 507 -50.96 -21.24 -19.56
C LEU A 507 -51.53 -22.48 -20.28
N ARG A 508 -52.72 -22.37 -20.87
CA ARG A 508 -53.33 -23.45 -21.65
C ARG A 508 -52.60 -23.69 -22.97
N ASP A 509 -52.23 -22.63 -23.67
CA ASP A 509 -51.51 -22.68 -24.95
C ASP A 509 -50.12 -23.27 -24.79
N TYR A 510 -49.44 -22.98 -23.66
CA TYR A 510 -48.12 -23.52 -23.34
C TYR A 510 -48.14 -24.85 -22.56
N GLY A 511 -49.32 -25.40 -22.25
CA GLY A 511 -49.46 -26.69 -21.56
C GLY A 511 -49.03 -26.70 -20.09
N ILE A 512 -48.91 -25.53 -19.46
CA ILE A 512 -48.44 -25.37 -18.08
C ILE A 512 -49.61 -25.55 -17.11
N GLY A 513 -49.53 -26.52 -16.19
CA GLY A 513 -50.55 -26.76 -15.17
C GLY A 513 -51.69 -27.72 -15.57
N LYS A 514 -51.55 -28.46 -16.68
CA LYS A 514 -52.39 -29.64 -16.92
C LYS A 514 -51.87 -30.82 -16.08
N LYS A 515 -52.69 -31.28 -15.14
CA LYS A 515 -52.69 -32.69 -14.72
C LYS A 515 -53.65 -33.46 -15.62
#